data_AF-A0A7W2G0U2-F1
#
_entry.id   AF-A0A7W2G0U2-F1
#
_cell.length_a   1.000
_cell.length_b   1.000
_cell.length_c   1.000
_cell.angle_alpha   90.00
_cell.angle_beta   90.00
_cell.angle_gamma   90.00
#
_symmetry.space_group_name_H-M   'P 1'
#
loop_
_entity.id
_entity.type
_entity.pdbx_description
1 polymer ?
#
loop_
_entity_poly.entity_id
_entity_poly.type
_entity_poly.pdbx_seq_one_letter_code
_entity_poly.pdbx_strand_id
1 'polypeptide(L)'
;MINKNIKIVVIVVLLATAIWQFTENNIGNGIFLLLLMLIIVLIYFKNEMLIMTLFKFRKQDMEGAKKILDKINPDTALIKNQQGYYYYLSGIIDAQNNLNQAEKHFRKAIDLGLNQKEDLAVAKLQLAGISMSKNRPAEAQKLMAEAKQHDTKGMLKEQIGMMEAQMKQVKGQKVPMWYNHSKKRGF
;
A
#
# COMPACT_ATOMS: atom_id res chain seq x y z
N MET A 1 -22.67 -2.26 3.89
CA MET A 1 -21.50 -1.83 4.69
C MET A 1 -22.00 -1.34 6.02
N ILE A 2 -21.48 -1.88 7.12
CA ILE A 2 -21.99 -1.54 8.45
C ILE A 2 -21.44 -0.16 8.83
N ASN A 3 -22.33 0.82 9.00
CA ASN A 3 -21.97 2.14 9.48
C ASN A 3 -21.23 2.01 10.83
N LYS A 4 -20.19 2.82 11.05
CA LYS A 4 -19.40 2.83 12.30
C LYS A 4 -20.30 2.89 13.54
N ASN A 5 -21.39 3.64 13.44
CA ASN A 5 -22.40 3.78 14.51
C ASN A 5 -23.15 2.46 14.78
N ILE A 6 -23.47 1.67 13.75
CA ILE A 6 -24.15 0.38 13.91
C ILE A 6 -23.24 -0.60 14.64
N LYS A 7 -21.92 -0.59 14.36
CA LYS A 7 -20.96 -1.45 15.08
C LYS A 7 -20.92 -1.12 16.57
N ILE A 8 -20.95 0.18 16.92
CA ILE A 8 -21.00 0.63 18.32
C ILE A 8 -22.29 0.16 19.00
N VAL A 9 -23.44 0.34 18.34
CA VAL A 9 -24.73 -0.13 18.87
C VAL A 9 -24.72 -1.63 19.13
N VAL A 10 -24.20 -2.42 18.19
CA VAL A 10 -24.08 -3.89 18.35
C VAL A 10 -23.16 -4.25 19.52
N ILE A 11 -22.03 -3.56 19.70
CA ILE A 11 -21.12 -3.77 20.84
C ILE A 11 -21.84 -3.48 22.16
N VAL A 12 -22.57 -2.36 22.25
CA VAL A 12 -23.32 -1.98 23.46
C VAL A 12 -24.42 -2.99 23.79
N VAL A 13 -25.15 -3.45 22.78
CA VAL A 13 -26.18 -4.49 22.94
C VAL A 13 -25.56 -5.80 23.43
N LEU A 14 -24.47 -6.26 22.83
CA LEU A 14 -23.77 -7.46 23.28
C LEU A 14 -23.24 -7.35 24.71
N LEU A 15 -22.77 -6.17 25.12
CA LEU A 15 -22.32 -5.92 26.49
C LEU A 15 -23.49 -6.01 27.47
N ALA A 16 -24.61 -5.36 27.16
CA ALA A 16 -25.81 -5.40 27.98
C ALA A 16 -26.36 -6.82 28.12
N THR A 17 -26.43 -7.57 27.02
CA THR A 17 -26.87 -8.98 27.03
C THR A 17 -25.90 -9.87 27.81
N ALA A 18 -24.60 -9.64 27.74
CA ALA A 18 -23.62 -10.38 28.52
C ALA A 18 -23.79 -10.14 30.03
N ILE A 19 -23.98 -8.88 30.44
CA ILE A 19 -24.25 -8.50 31.85
C ILE A 19 -25.53 -9.19 32.34
N TRP A 20 -26.60 -9.15 31.55
CA TRP A 20 -27.86 -9.82 31.87
C TRP A 20 -27.69 -11.35 32.02
N GLN A 21 -26.94 -11.99 31.12
CA GLN A 21 -26.63 -13.43 31.23
C GLN A 21 -25.85 -13.79 32.49
N PHE A 22 -24.97 -12.90 32.98
CA PHE A 22 -24.30 -13.10 34.27
C PHE A 22 -25.27 -13.01 35.46
N THR A 23 -26.32 -12.17 35.38
CA THR A 23 -27.34 -12.10 36.45
C THR A 23 -28.22 -13.34 36.53
N GLU A 24 -28.39 -14.07 35.41
CA GLU A 24 -29.14 -15.34 35.36
C GLU A 24 -28.26 -16.58 35.65
N ASN A 25 -27.04 -16.42 36.17
CA ASN A 25 -26.06 -17.50 36.40
C ASN A 25 -25.62 -18.27 35.12
N ASN A 26 -25.91 -17.75 33.93
CA ASN A 26 -25.49 -18.33 32.65
C ASN A 26 -24.05 -17.86 32.28
N ILE A 27 -23.08 -18.19 33.13
CA ILE A 27 -21.69 -17.68 33.05
C ILE A 27 -21.03 -18.02 31.71
N GLY A 28 -21.26 -19.23 31.18
CA GLY A 28 -20.71 -19.65 29.89
C GLY A 28 -21.19 -18.81 28.71
N ASN A 29 -22.48 -18.46 28.68
CA ASN A 29 -23.06 -17.62 27.65
C ASN A 29 -22.54 -16.18 27.74
N GLY A 30 -22.39 -15.65 28.96
CA GLY A 30 -21.80 -14.32 29.18
C GLY A 30 -20.37 -14.23 28.66
N ILE A 31 -19.52 -15.23 28.96
CA ILE A 31 -18.14 -15.29 28.44
C ILE A 31 -18.13 -15.40 26.91
N PHE A 32 -19.00 -16.23 26.33
CA PHE A 32 -19.10 -16.36 24.87
C PHE A 32 -19.47 -15.03 24.20
N LEU A 33 -20.44 -14.29 24.76
CA LEU A 33 -20.84 -12.98 24.25
C LEU A 33 -19.71 -11.94 24.36
N LEU A 34 -18.90 -11.99 25.42
CA LEU A 34 -17.71 -11.14 25.55
C LEU A 34 -16.64 -11.48 24.51
N LEU A 35 -16.38 -12.76 24.24
CA LEU A 35 -15.47 -13.18 23.17
C LEU A 35 -15.99 -12.73 21.78
N LEU A 36 -17.28 -12.87 21.53
CA LEU A 36 -17.92 -12.44 20.29
C LEU A 36 -17.83 -10.92 20.12
N MET A 37 -18.07 -10.16 21.20
CA MET A 37 -17.86 -8.72 21.22
C MET A 37 -16.42 -8.34 20.90
N LEU A 38 -15.44 -9.02 21.52
CA LEU A 38 -14.02 -8.75 21.30
C LEU A 38 -13.66 -8.89 19.81
N ILE A 39 -14.19 -9.90 19.12
CA ILE A 39 -14.00 -10.09 17.68
C ILE A 39 -14.56 -8.89 16.88
N ILE A 40 -15.76 -8.41 17.23
CA ILE A 40 -16.38 -7.25 16.56
C ILE A 40 -15.56 -5.98 16.80
N VAL A 41 -15.05 -5.78 18.02
CA VAL A 41 -14.15 -4.67 18.37
C VAL A 41 -12.86 -4.73 17.55
N LEU A 42 -12.28 -5.92 17.36
CA LEU A 42 -11.08 -6.07 16.51
C LEU A 42 -11.37 -5.76 15.03
N ILE A 43 -12.53 -6.15 14.50
CA ILE A 43 -12.95 -5.85 13.13
C ILE A 43 -13.32 -4.37 12.97
N TYR A 44 -13.79 -3.70 14.02
CA TYR A 44 -14.12 -2.28 14.02
C TYR A 44 -12.91 -1.40 13.63
N PHE A 45 -11.71 -1.75 14.10
CA PHE A 45 -10.51 -0.99 13.80
C PHE A 45 -10.03 -1.12 12.36
N LYS A 46 -10.44 -2.16 11.61
CA LYS A 46 -10.08 -2.32 10.20
C LYS A 46 -11.18 -1.77 9.28
N ASN A 47 -10.81 -0.88 8.37
CA ASN A 47 -11.75 -0.38 7.38
C ASN A 47 -12.01 -1.45 6.30
N GLU A 48 -13.24 -1.98 6.25
CA GLU A 48 -13.70 -2.99 5.30
C GLU A 48 -13.51 -2.57 3.84
N MET A 49 -13.60 -1.28 3.53
CA MET A 49 -13.39 -0.78 2.17
C MET A 49 -11.97 -0.96 1.70
N LEU A 50 -10.98 -0.69 2.55
CA LEU A 50 -9.58 -0.93 2.21
C LEU A 50 -9.31 -2.42 1.96
N ILE A 51 -9.95 -3.30 2.73
CA ILE A 51 -9.85 -4.75 2.53
C ILE A 51 -10.49 -5.14 1.18
N MET A 52 -11.66 -4.58 0.85
CA MET A 52 -12.34 -4.85 -0.41
C MET A 52 -11.52 -4.33 -1.61
N THR A 53 -10.94 -3.14 -1.49
CA THR A 53 -10.03 -2.59 -2.48
C THR A 53 -8.83 -3.51 -2.66
N LEU A 54 -8.18 -3.97 -1.59
CA LEU A 54 -7.07 -4.93 -1.67
C LEU A 54 -7.48 -6.24 -2.38
N PHE A 55 -8.67 -6.76 -2.10
CA PHE A 55 -9.17 -7.95 -2.77
C PHE A 55 -9.34 -7.73 -4.28
N LYS A 56 -9.81 -6.55 -4.68
CA LYS A 56 -9.90 -6.14 -6.08
C LYS A 56 -8.52 -6.02 -6.74
N PHE A 57 -7.54 -5.42 -6.05
CA PHE A 57 -6.14 -5.39 -6.50
C PHE A 57 -5.58 -6.79 -6.75
N ARG A 58 -5.83 -7.74 -5.85
CA ARG A 58 -5.38 -9.13 -6.01
C ARG A 58 -6.02 -9.83 -7.21
N LYS A 59 -7.22 -9.40 -7.61
CA LYS A 59 -7.92 -9.87 -8.83
C LYS A 59 -7.56 -9.06 -10.08
N GLN A 60 -6.60 -8.14 -9.99
CA GLN A 60 -6.20 -7.24 -11.06
C GLN A 60 -7.33 -6.30 -11.56
N ASP A 61 -8.43 -6.16 -10.80
CA ASP A 61 -9.55 -5.27 -11.11
C ASP A 61 -9.26 -3.86 -10.58
N MET A 62 -8.45 -3.10 -11.32
CA MET A 62 -7.98 -1.76 -10.94
C MET A 62 -9.09 -0.71 -11.01
N GLU A 63 -10.00 -0.82 -11.97
CA GLU A 63 -11.13 0.10 -12.09
C GLU A 63 -12.13 -0.07 -10.94
N GLY A 64 -12.46 -1.32 -10.61
CA GLY A 64 -13.29 -1.65 -9.45
C GLY A 64 -12.63 -1.23 -8.14
N ALA A 65 -11.32 -1.44 -8.01
CA ALA A 65 -10.55 -0.98 -6.87
C ALA A 65 -10.64 0.55 -6.72
N LYS A 66 -10.43 1.30 -7.82
CA LYS A 66 -10.53 2.76 -7.83
C LYS A 66 -11.91 3.25 -7.40
N LYS A 67 -12.99 2.68 -7.95
CA LYS A 67 -14.38 3.05 -7.58
C LYS A 67 -14.69 2.86 -6.10
N ILE A 68 -14.07 1.88 -5.45
CA ILE A 68 -14.24 1.64 -4.02
C ILE A 68 -13.36 2.60 -3.23
N LEU A 69 -12.11 2.80 -3.67
CA LEU A 69 -11.15 3.69 -3.05
C LEU A 69 -11.65 5.14 -3.04
N ASP A 70 -12.18 5.64 -4.16
CA ASP A 70 -12.71 7.00 -4.29
C ASP A 70 -13.92 7.30 -3.37
N LYS A 71 -14.57 6.25 -2.85
CA LYS A 71 -15.66 6.40 -1.86
C LYS A 71 -15.15 6.62 -0.43
N ILE A 72 -13.86 6.42 -0.19
CA ILE A 72 -13.25 6.54 1.14
C ILE A 72 -12.70 7.96 1.29
N ASN A 73 -13.18 8.68 2.31
CA ASN A 73 -12.54 9.92 2.72
C ASN A 73 -11.39 9.59 3.70
N PRO A 74 -10.11 9.77 3.32
CA PRO A 74 -8.98 9.34 4.14
C PRO A 74 -8.89 10.11 5.46
N ASP A 75 -9.21 11.40 5.48
CA ASP A 75 -8.98 12.25 6.65
C ASP A 75 -9.97 11.97 7.79
N THR A 76 -11.20 11.57 7.47
CA THR A 76 -12.26 11.32 8.45
C THR A 76 -12.50 9.83 8.73
N ALA A 77 -12.24 8.95 7.76
CA ALA A 77 -12.60 7.54 7.86
C ALA A 77 -11.43 6.62 8.29
N LEU A 78 -10.18 7.10 8.21
CA LEU A 78 -8.98 6.27 8.38
C LEU A 78 -8.06 6.82 9.46
N ILE A 79 -7.44 5.92 10.24
CA ILE A 79 -6.31 6.25 11.11
C ILE A 79 -5.05 6.51 10.26
N LYS A 80 -4.05 7.22 10.78
CA LYS A 80 -2.83 7.62 10.04
C LYS A 80 -2.19 6.49 9.20
N ASN A 81 -2.00 5.31 9.79
CA ASN A 81 -1.39 4.17 9.07
C ASN A 81 -2.30 3.63 7.95
N GLN A 82 -3.63 3.70 8.13
CA GLN A 82 -4.59 3.35 7.08
C GLN A 82 -4.67 4.41 5.99
N GLN A 83 -4.48 5.70 6.32
CA GLN A 83 -4.31 6.75 5.32
C GLN A 83 -3.05 6.51 4.49
N GLY A 84 -1.93 6.13 5.12
CA GLY A 84 -0.72 5.73 4.41
C GLY A 84 -0.99 4.59 3.42
N TYR A 85 -1.73 3.56 3.85
CA TYR A 85 -2.13 2.45 2.98
C TYR A 85 -3.08 2.86 1.85
N TYR A 86 -4.02 3.77 2.13
CA TYR A 86 -4.92 4.35 1.12
C TYR A 86 -4.10 5.02 0.00
N TYR A 87 -3.17 5.91 0.36
CA TYR A 87 -2.33 6.59 -0.62
C TYR A 87 -1.37 5.65 -1.35
N TYR A 88 -0.90 4.58 -0.70
CA TYR A 88 -0.13 3.54 -1.36
C TYR A 88 -0.95 2.86 -2.48
N LEU A 89 -2.19 2.48 -2.19
CA LEU A 89 -3.09 1.90 -3.19
C LEU A 89 -3.42 2.90 -4.31
N SER A 90 -3.71 4.16 -3.98
CA SER A 90 -3.93 5.22 -4.98
C SER A 90 -2.70 5.40 -5.89
N GLY A 91 -1.50 5.35 -5.31
CA GLY A 91 -0.25 5.43 -6.06
C GLY A 91 -0.08 4.31 -7.08
N ILE A 92 -0.46 3.07 -6.73
CA ILE A 92 -0.40 1.92 -7.65
C ILE A 92 -1.38 2.10 -8.83
N ILE A 93 -2.61 2.57 -8.57
CA ILE A 93 -3.60 2.83 -9.63
C ILE A 93 -3.11 3.94 -10.56
N ASP A 94 -2.61 5.04 -9.99
CA ASP A 94 -2.19 6.19 -10.76
C ASP A 94 -0.88 5.96 -11.51
N ALA A 95 -0.03 5.02 -11.08
CA ALA A 95 1.22 4.70 -11.78
C ALA A 95 0.99 4.26 -13.24
N GLN A 96 -0.20 3.75 -13.57
CA GLN A 96 -0.56 3.34 -14.93
C GLN A 96 -0.96 4.52 -15.83
N ASN A 97 -1.53 5.58 -15.25
CA ASN A 97 -2.19 6.67 -16.01
C ASN A 97 -1.48 8.02 -15.85
N ASN A 98 -0.92 8.29 -14.67
CA ASN A 98 -0.36 9.59 -14.31
C ASN A 98 0.77 9.45 -13.27
N LEU A 99 2.00 9.40 -13.78
CA LEU A 99 3.22 9.31 -12.95
C LEU A 99 3.43 10.51 -12.01
N ASN A 100 2.84 11.67 -12.31
CA ASN A 100 2.92 12.84 -11.41
C ASN A 100 2.03 12.67 -10.19
N GLN A 101 0.81 12.14 -10.37
CA GLN A 101 -0.07 11.84 -9.24
C GLN A 101 0.44 10.66 -8.44
N ALA A 102 0.92 9.60 -9.11
CA ALA A 102 1.53 8.46 -8.46
C ALA A 102 2.68 8.86 -7.54
N GLU A 103 3.58 9.75 -7.99
CA GLU A 103 4.68 10.25 -7.15
C GLU A 103 4.17 10.92 -5.87
N LYS A 104 3.15 11.78 -5.97
CA LYS A 104 2.56 12.48 -4.82
C LYS A 104 1.95 11.48 -3.83
N HIS A 105 1.21 10.50 -4.34
CA HIS A 105 0.58 9.48 -3.53
C HIS A 105 1.61 8.57 -2.83
N PHE A 106 2.64 8.11 -3.53
CA PHE A 106 3.69 7.31 -2.89
C PHE A 106 4.49 8.09 -1.85
N ARG A 107 4.83 9.35 -2.11
CA ARG A 107 5.50 10.19 -1.10
C ARG A 107 4.61 10.39 0.13
N LYS A 108 3.33 10.68 -0.06
CA LYS A 108 2.37 10.84 1.05
C LYS A 108 2.19 9.53 1.83
N ALA A 109 2.17 8.39 1.15
CA ALA A 109 2.10 7.08 1.79
C ALA A 109 3.31 6.79 2.69
N ILE A 110 4.51 7.10 2.20
CA ILE A 110 5.77 6.93 2.95
C ILE A 110 5.81 7.87 4.17
N ASP A 111 5.41 9.13 4.00
CA ASP A 111 5.38 10.15 5.07
C ASP A 111 4.39 9.80 6.20
N LEU A 112 3.19 9.32 5.83
CA LEU A 112 2.19 8.89 6.80
C LEU A 112 2.60 7.61 7.54
N GLY A 113 3.49 6.81 6.95
CA GLY A 113 4.00 5.56 7.50
C GLY A 113 3.12 4.36 7.12
N LEU A 114 3.76 3.36 6.51
CA LEU A 114 3.13 2.07 6.19
C LEU A 114 3.42 1.07 7.31
N ASN A 115 2.38 0.37 7.77
CA ASN A 115 2.53 -0.63 8.84
C ASN A 115 3.37 -1.84 8.41
N GLN A 116 3.35 -2.21 7.13
CA GLN A 116 4.09 -3.34 6.59
C GLN A 116 5.38 -2.85 5.92
N LYS A 117 6.51 -3.44 6.31
CA LYS A 117 7.83 -3.12 5.75
C LYS A 117 7.90 -3.49 4.26
N GLU A 118 7.19 -4.54 3.88
CA GLU A 118 7.07 -5.00 2.51
C GLU A 118 6.35 -3.98 1.64
N ASP A 119 5.21 -3.43 2.08
CA ASP A 119 4.51 -2.36 1.37
C ASP A 119 5.36 -1.10 1.26
N LEU A 120 6.14 -0.78 2.31
CA LEU A 120 7.10 0.32 2.28
C LEU A 120 8.21 0.08 1.25
N ALA A 121 8.74 -1.14 1.16
CA ALA A 121 9.74 -1.51 0.16
C ALA A 121 9.18 -1.39 -1.27
N VAL A 122 7.95 -1.85 -1.50
CA VAL A 122 7.27 -1.69 -2.80
C VAL A 122 7.07 -0.21 -3.13
N ALA A 123 6.55 0.59 -2.19
CA ALA A 123 6.31 2.01 -2.41
C ALA A 123 7.60 2.76 -2.80
N LYS A 124 8.71 2.47 -2.09
CA LYS A 124 10.02 3.06 -2.39
C LYS A 124 10.57 2.59 -3.75
N LEU A 125 10.41 1.31 -4.09
CA LEU A 125 10.82 0.77 -5.39
C LEU A 125 10.03 1.40 -6.54
N GLN A 126 8.71 1.54 -6.41
CA GLN A 126 7.87 2.21 -7.41
C GLN A 126 8.24 3.69 -7.55
N LEU A 127 8.49 4.39 -6.43
CA LEU A 127 8.96 5.76 -6.44
C LEU A 127 10.35 5.90 -7.09
N ALA A 128 11.24 4.92 -6.92
CA ALA A 128 12.52 4.87 -7.61
C ALA A 128 12.35 4.73 -9.12
N GLY A 129 11.43 3.85 -9.58
CA GLY A 129 11.07 3.72 -10.99
C GLY A 129 10.52 5.01 -11.59
N ILE A 130 9.61 5.69 -10.87
CA ILE A 130 9.08 7.00 -11.28
C ILE A 130 10.18 8.08 -11.31
N SER A 131 11.12 8.04 -10.37
CA SER A 131 12.24 8.99 -10.32
C SER A 131 13.20 8.77 -11.50
N MET A 132 13.42 7.51 -11.91
CA MET A 132 14.19 7.19 -13.12
C MET A 132 13.54 7.73 -14.38
N SER A 133 12.23 7.54 -14.57
CA SER A 133 11.51 8.06 -15.75
C SER A 133 11.49 9.59 -15.80
N LYS A 134 11.66 10.25 -14.65
CA LYS A 134 11.77 11.72 -14.52
C LYS A 134 13.20 12.27 -14.57
N ASN A 135 14.17 11.48 -15.02
CA ASN A 135 15.58 11.87 -15.08
C ASN A 135 16.18 12.28 -13.71
N ARG A 136 15.76 11.62 -12.61
CA ARG A 136 16.31 11.81 -11.25
C ARG A 136 17.04 10.55 -10.75
N PRO A 137 18.18 10.18 -11.37
CA PRO A 137 18.87 8.92 -11.05
C PRO A 137 19.53 8.90 -9.67
N ALA A 138 19.87 10.06 -9.10
CA ALA A 138 20.43 10.14 -7.75
C ALA A 138 19.38 9.80 -6.67
N GLU A 139 18.18 10.37 -6.80
CA GLU A 139 17.05 10.07 -5.93
C GLU A 139 16.63 8.60 -6.05
N ALA A 140 16.56 8.09 -7.28
CA ALA A 140 16.20 6.70 -7.52
C ALA A 140 17.16 5.70 -6.85
N GLN A 141 18.48 5.97 -6.86
CA GLN A 141 19.46 5.11 -6.19
C GLN A 141 19.27 5.09 -4.67
N LYS A 142 19.01 6.26 -4.06
CA LYS A 142 18.74 6.35 -2.63
C LYS A 142 17.50 5.53 -2.27
N LEU A 143 16.41 5.71 -3.02
CA LEU A 143 15.16 4.99 -2.82
C LEU A 143 15.31 3.48 -3.01
N MET A 144 16.11 3.03 -3.98
CA MET A 144 16.41 1.60 -4.15
C MET A 144 17.20 1.01 -2.98
N ALA A 145 18.18 1.74 -2.46
CA ALA A 145 18.94 1.28 -1.30
C ALA A 145 18.03 1.12 -0.07
N GLU A 146 17.14 2.09 0.15
CA GLU A 146 16.15 2.01 1.21
C GLU A 146 15.13 0.89 0.98
N ALA A 147 14.65 0.69 -0.26
CA ALA A 147 13.74 -0.41 -0.59
C ALA A 147 14.37 -1.78 -0.27
N LYS A 148 15.65 -1.98 -0.59
CA LYS A 148 16.40 -3.20 -0.25
C LYS A 148 16.47 -3.46 1.26
N GLN A 149 16.65 -2.42 2.06
CA GLN A 149 16.70 -2.55 3.52
C GLN A 149 15.36 -2.99 4.12
N HIS A 150 14.24 -2.63 3.47
CA HIS A 150 12.90 -2.97 3.93
C HIS A 150 12.36 -4.29 3.32
N ASP A 151 12.95 -4.82 2.25
CA ASP A 151 12.62 -6.14 1.68
C ASP A 151 13.24 -7.29 2.49
N THR A 152 12.74 -7.49 3.70
CA THR A 152 13.25 -8.52 4.63
C THR A 152 12.97 -9.95 4.17
N LYS A 153 11.98 -10.14 3.29
CA LYS A 153 11.56 -11.46 2.78
C LYS A 153 12.14 -11.79 1.41
N GLY A 154 12.85 -10.85 0.78
CA GLY A 154 13.43 -11.04 -0.54
C GLY A 154 12.41 -11.18 -1.65
N MET A 155 11.19 -10.70 -1.45
CA MET A 155 10.10 -10.83 -2.44
C MET A 155 10.30 -9.90 -3.64
N LEU A 156 11.10 -8.84 -3.48
CA LEU A 156 11.34 -7.84 -4.51
C LEU A 156 12.70 -8.03 -5.18
N LYS A 157 13.46 -9.08 -4.85
CA LYS A 157 14.82 -9.34 -5.38
C LYS A 157 14.90 -9.24 -6.90
N GLU A 158 13.96 -9.87 -7.60
CA GLU A 158 13.91 -9.85 -9.07
C GLU A 158 13.64 -8.44 -9.61
N GLN A 159 12.63 -7.76 -9.07
CA GLN A 159 12.25 -6.41 -9.50
C GLN A 159 13.36 -5.39 -9.23
N ILE A 160 14.00 -5.50 -8.06
CA ILE A 160 15.18 -4.72 -7.69
C ILE A 160 16.31 -5.00 -8.69
N GLY A 161 16.63 -6.27 -8.96
CA GLY A 161 17.69 -6.63 -9.91
C GLY A 161 17.46 -6.09 -11.32
N MET A 162 16.22 -6.18 -11.83
CA MET A 162 15.83 -5.59 -13.12
C MET A 162 16.03 -4.08 -13.13
N MET A 163 15.61 -3.39 -12.06
CA MET A 163 15.75 -1.94 -11.95
C MET A 163 17.22 -1.51 -11.84
N GLU A 164 18.06 -2.27 -11.12
CA GLU A 164 19.51 -2.02 -11.08
C GLU A 164 20.17 -2.18 -12.44
N ALA A 165 19.76 -3.18 -13.22
CA ALA A 165 20.25 -3.39 -14.58
C ALA A 165 19.90 -2.20 -15.47
N GLN A 166 18.65 -1.72 -15.42
CA GLN A 166 18.22 -0.53 -16.14
C GLN A 166 19.03 0.72 -15.73
N MET A 167 19.27 0.91 -14.42
CA MET A 167 20.10 2.02 -13.94
C MET A 167 21.54 1.96 -14.45
N LYS A 168 22.13 0.77 -14.51
CA LYS A 168 23.50 0.57 -15.05
C LYS A 168 23.55 0.89 -16.55
N GLN A 169 22.53 0.52 -17.32
CA GLN A 169 22.44 0.87 -18.74
C GLN A 169 22.34 2.39 -18.94
N VAL A 170 21.49 3.07 -18.18
CA VAL A 170 21.37 4.54 -18.25
C VAL A 170 22.68 5.24 -17.87
N LYS A 171 23.41 4.72 -16.86
CA LYS A 171 24.75 5.23 -16.50
C LYS A 171 25.83 4.89 -17.54
N GLY A 172 25.74 3.72 -18.17
CA GLY A 172 26.68 3.21 -19.17
C GLY A 172 26.49 3.79 -20.57
N GLN A 173 25.32 4.36 -20.87
CA GLN A 173 25.02 5.08 -22.11
C GLN A 173 25.66 6.48 -22.22
N LYS A 174 26.66 6.81 -21.39
CA LYS A 174 27.60 7.89 -21.69
C LYS A 174 28.59 7.45 -22.79
N VAL A 175 28.08 6.99 -23.93
CA VAL A 175 28.90 6.84 -25.13
C VAL A 175 29.04 8.25 -25.72
N PRO A 176 30.26 8.79 -25.89
CA PRO A 176 30.42 10.09 -26.50
C PRO A 176 29.78 10.08 -27.90
N MET A 177 29.04 11.15 -28.24
CA MET A 177 28.37 11.37 -29.54
C MET A 177 29.28 11.21 -30.78
N TRP A 178 30.60 11.09 -30.57
CA TRP A 178 31.62 10.89 -31.59
C TRP A 178 31.81 9.43 -32.04
N TYR A 179 31.20 8.44 -31.39
CA TYR A 179 31.30 7.05 -31.83
C TYR A 179 30.33 6.77 -33.00
N ASN A 180 30.64 7.38 -34.14
CA ASN A 180 29.96 7.19 -35.41
C ASN A 180 30.54 5.96 -36.12
N HIS A 181 29.72 4.94 -36.36
CA HIS A 181 30.12 3.71 -37.07
C HIS A 181 30.28 3.90 -38.60
N SER A 182 30.40 5.12 -39.12
CA SER A 182 30.42 5.39 -40.57
C SER A 182 31.78 5.26 -41.27
N LYS A 183 32.81 4.65 -40.66
CA LYS A 183 34.06 4.30 -41.35
C LYS A 183 34.34 2.80 -41.29
N LYS A 184 33.53 2.04 -42.01
CA LYS A 184 33.97 0.79 -42.65
C LYS A 184 33.62 0.86 -44.14
N ARG A 185 34.34 1.72 -44.86
CA ARG A 185 34.63 1.54 -46.29
C ARG A 185 36.14 1.71 -46.45
N GLY A 186 36.80 0.72 -47.02
CA GLY A 186 38.19 0.85 -47.45
C GLY A 186 38.97 -0.45 -47.39
N PHE A 187 38.99 -1.12 -48.54
CA PHE A 187 39.84 -2.24 -48.99
C PHE A 187 39.49 -3.64 -48.49
#